data_AF-A0A4R7EXM0-F1
#
_entry.id   AF-A0A4R7EXM0-F1
#
_cell.length_a   1.000
_cell.length_b   1.000
_cell.length_c   1.000
_cell.angle_alpha   90.00
_cell.angle_beta   90.00
_cell.angle_gamma   90.00
#
_symmetry.space_group_name_H-M   'P 1'
#
loop_
_entity.id
_entity.type
_entity.pdbx_description
1 polymer ?
#
loop_
_entity_poly.entity_id
_entity_poly.type
_entity_poly.pdbx_seq_one_letter_code
_entity_poly.pdbx_strand_id
1 'polypeptide(L)' 'MKSFEDKINEINELSRSYNLKENQRICNRCKDILTSENNYDLKKCSCGYLSIDGGNESYLRILISE' A
#
# COMPACT_ATOMS: atom_id res chain seq x y z
N MET A 1 2.90 -19.82 7.31
CA MET A 1 3.32 -18.42 7.08
C MET A 1 2.67 -17.96 5.77
N LYS A 2 2.03 -16.79 5.73
CA LYS A 2 1.41 -16.28 4.48
C LYS A 2 2.51 -15.93 3.47
N SER A 3 2.28 -16.18 2.18
CA SER A 3 3.20 -15.78 1.12
C SER A 3 3.28 -14.25 1.00
N PHE A 4 4.25 -13.75 0.24
CA PHE A 4 4.35 -12.32 -0.03
C PHE A 4 3.11 -11.83 -0.80
N GLU A 5 2.70 -12.56 -1.83
CA GLU A 5 1.51 -12.30 -2.64
C GLU A 5 0.23 -12.26 -1.79
N ASP A 6 0.08 -13.19 -0.83
CA ASP A 6 -1.09 -13.20 0.07
C ASP A 6 -1.18 -11.91 0.91
N LYS A 7 -0.04 -11.40 1.39
CA LYS A 7 0.00 -10.15 2.17
C LYS A 7 -0.38 -8.95 1.31
N ILE A 8 0.09 -8.91 0.06
CA ILE A 8 -0.25 -7.85 -0.90
C ILE A 8 -1.76 -7.88 -1.22
N ASN A 9 -2.30 -9.07 -1.48
CA ASN A 9 -3.73 -9.24 -1.73
C ASN A 9 -4.57 -8.79 -0.54
N GLU A 10 -4.18 -9.11 0.69
CA GLU A 10 -4.87 -8.64 1.90
C GLU A 10 -4.90 -7.10 1.98
N ILE A 11 -3.78 -6.43 1.68
CA ILE A 11 -3.71 -4.95 1.65
C ILE A 11 -4.59 -4.37 0.55
N ASN A 12 -4.62 -5.00 -0.64
CA ASN A 12 -5.46 -4.55 -1.75
C ASN A 12 -6.96 -4.70 -1.44
N GLU A 13 -7.38 -5.86 -0.91
CA GLU A 13 -8.77 -6.08 -0.50
C GLU A 13 -9.20 -5.12 0.61
N LEU A 14 -8.32 -4.90 1.61
CA LEU A 14 -8.59 -3.92 2.66
C LEU A 14 -8.74 -2.51 2.05
N SER A 15 -7.84 -2.11 1.14
CA SER A 15 -7.92 -0.80 0.49
C SER A 15 -9.20 -0.63 -0.33
N ARG A 16 -9.66 -1.68 -1.01
CA ARG A 16 -10.95 -1.69 -1.73
C ARG A 16 -12.14 -1.55 -0.78
N SER A 17 -12.13 -2.26 0.35
CA SER A 17 -13.21 -2.16 1.34
C SER A 17 -13.34 -0.76 1.95
N TYR A 18 -12.27 0.04 1.94
CA TYR A 18 -12.24 1.45 2.36
C TYR A 18 -12.54 2.42 1.21
N ASN A 19 -12.86 1.92 0.01
CA ASN A 19 -13.12 2.69 -1.19
C ASN A 19 -11.97 3.66 -1.53
N LEU A 20 -10.72 3.21 -1.36
CA LEU A 20 -9.53 3.99 -1.66
C LEU A 20 -9.24 4.02 -3.16
N LYS A 21 -8.63 5.12 -3.63
CA LYS A 21 -8.19 5.27 -5.02
C LYS A 21 -7.04 4.31 -5.33
N GLU A 22 -6.77 4.01 -6.60
CA GLU A 22 -5.71 3.05 -6.94
C GLU A 22 -4.31 3.49 -6.51
N ASN A 23 -4.07 4.78 -6.35
CA ASN A 23 -2.80 5.32 -5.87
C ASN A 23 -2.70 5.37 -4.32
N GLN A 24 -3.66 4.76 -3.64
CA GLN A 24 -3.74 4.73 -2.18
C GLN A 24 -3.72 3.32 -1.62
N ARG A 25 -3.08 3.12 -0.46
CA ARG A 25 -3.15 1.85 0.28
C ARG A 25 -3.24 2.08 1.77
N ILE A 26 -4.02 1.25 2.45
CA ILE A 26 -4.12 1.24 3.91
C ILE A 26 -3.22 0.16 4.52
N CYS A 27 -2.47 0.53 5.55
CA CYS A 27 -1.65 -0.40 6.30
C CYS A 27 -2.53 -1.31 7.18
N ASN A 28 -2.46 -2.62 6.99
CA ASN A 28 -3.23 -3.55 7.82
C ASN A 28 -2.76 -3.59 9.29
N ARG A 29 -1.53 -3.13 9.60
CA ARG A 29 -0.98 -3.03 10.97
C ARG A 29 -1.38 -1.74 11.69
N CYS A 30 -0.94 -0.56 11.21
CA CYS A 30 -1.18 0.72 11.90
C CYS A 30 -2.37 1.53 11.39
N LYS A 31 -3.04 1.07 10.33
CA LYS A 31 -4.21 1.72 9.70
C LYS A 31 -3.95 3.07 9.01
N ASP A 32 -2.69 3.48 8.86
CA ASP A 32 -2.35 4.63 8.03
C ASP A 32 -2.78 4.43 6.58
N ILE A 33 -3.36 5.46 5.98
CA ILE A 33 -3.65 5.54 4.56
C ILE A 33 -2.52 6.31 3.88
N LEU A 34 -1.84 5.63 2.97
CA LEU A 34 -0.79 6.22 2.14
C LEU A 34 -1.38 6.64 0.80
N THR A 35 -0.91 7.77 0.27
CA THR A 35 -1.26 8.26 -1.09
C THR A 35 0.03 8.63 -1.80
N SER A 36 0.34 7.95 -2.91
CA SER A 36 1.46 8.29 -3.78
C SER A 36 0.91 9.09 -4.96
N GLU A 37 1.32 10.33 -5.15
CA GLU A 37 0.72 11.22 -6.18
C GLU A 37 1.62 11.41 -7.40
N ASN A 38 2.93 11.20 -7.23
CA ASN A 38 3.92 11.45 -8.28
C ASN A 38 4.74 10.20 -8.60
N ASN A 39 5.37 10.18 -9.77
CA ASN A 39 6.41 9.19 -10.05
C ASN A 39 7.56 9.38 -9.06
N TYR A 40 8.10 8.29 -8.51
CA TYR A 40 9.15 8.32 -7.49
C TYR A 40 8.71 9.05 -6.19
N ASP A 41 7.48 8.77 -5.73
CA ASP A 41 6.88 9.31 -4.52
C ASP A 41 6.69 8.20 -3.48
N LEU A 42 7.81 7.76 -2.90
CA LEU A 42 7.83 6.74 -1.86
C LEU A 42 7.16 7.26 -0.59
N LYS A 43 5.99 6.71 -0.27
CA LYS A 43 5.30 6.89 1.01
C LYS A 43 5.47 5.66 1.87
N LYS A 44 5.65 5.87 3.17
CA LYS A 44 5.78 4.82 4.18
C LYS A 44 4.83 5.09 5.34
N CYS A 45 4.20 4.04 5.87
CA CYS A 45 3.38 4.18 7.07
C CYS A 45 4.24 4.37 8.33
N SER A 46 3.64 4.90 9.39
CA SER A 46 4.28 5.19 10.68
C SER A 46 4.90 3.96 11.34
N CYS A 47 4.31 2.78 11.19
CA CYS A 47 4.89 1.54 11.74
C CYS A 47 5.96 0.92 10.85
N GLY A 48 6.20 1.50 9.67
CA GLY A 48 7.22 1.07 8.73
C GLY A 48 6.93 -0.21 7.96
N TYR A 49 5.79 -0.87 8.20
CA TYR A 49 5.42 -2.14 7.57
C TYR A 49 5.09 -1.99 6.07
N LEU A 50 4.33 -0.95 5.71
CA LEU A 50 3.82 -0.73 4.36
C LEU A 50 4.49 0.48 3.74
N SER A 51 4.96 0.34 2.51
CA SER A 51 5.33 1.47 1.65
C SER A 51 4.69 1.35 0.27
N ILE A 52 4.41 2.49 -0.37
CA ILE A 52 3.93 2.57 -1.75
C ILE A 52 4.74 3.62 -2.54
N ASP A 53 4.89 3.40 -3.84
CA ASP A 53 5.57 4.32 -4.77
C ASP A 53 4.96 4.17 -6.17
N GLY A 54 4.95 5.22 -6.99
CA GLY A 54 4.62 5.14 -8.41
C GLY A 54 3.53 6.08 -8.89
N GLY A 55 2.89 6.85 -8.00
CA GLY A 55 2.00 7.97 -8.33
C GLY A 55 0.67 7.61 -9.02
N ASN A 56 0.75 6.97 -10.18
CA ASN A 56 -0.39 6.68 -11.05
C ASN A 56 -0.83 5.20 -10.96
N GLU A 57 -2.11 4.98 -11.25
CA GLU A 57 -2.84 3.71 -11.11
C GLU A 57 -2.06 2.50 -11.65
N SER A 58 -1.54 2.59 -12.88
CA SER A 58 -0.93 1.44 -13.58
C SER A 58 0.47 1.05 -13.11
N TYR A 59 1.09 1.83 -12.22
CA TYR A 59 2.49 1.63 -11.80
C TYR A 59 2.69 1.64 -10.29
N LEU A 60 1.61 1.57 -9.49
CA LEU A 60 1.76 1.58 -8.04
C LEU A 60 2.47 0.31 -7.55
N ARG A 61 3.66 0.50 -6.99
CA ARG A 61 4.46 -0.53 -6.33
C ARG A 61 4.11 -0.56 -4.86
N ILE A 62 4.03 -1.76 -4.31
CA ILE A 62 3.77 -2.00 -2.89
C ILE A 62 4.95 -2.78 -2.32
N LEU A 63 5.51 -2.27 -1.23
CA LEU A 63 6.62 -2.89 -0.50
C LEU A 63 6.15 -3.20 0.92
N ILE A 64 6.46 -4.41 1.38
CA ILE A 64 6.14 -4.88 2.72
C ILE A 64 7.45 -5.21 3.43
N SER A 65 7.67 -4.60 4.59
CA SER A 65 8.78 -4.94 5.48
C SER A 65 8.34 -6.02 6.47
N GLU A 66 9.24 -6.93 6.86
CA GLU A 66 8.91 -7.99 7.83
C GLU A 66 8.71 -7.43 9.25
#